data_AF-A0A117SHF2-F1
#
_entry.id   AF-A0A117SHF2-F1
#
_cell.length_a   1.000
_cell.length_b   1.000
_cell.length_c   1.000
_cell.angle_alpha   90.00
_cell.angle_beta   90.00
_cell.angle_gamma   90.00
#
_symmetry.space_group_name_H-M   'P 1'
#
loop_
_entity.id
_entity.type
_entity.pdbx_description
1 polymer ?
#
loop_
_entity_poly.entity_id
_entity_poly.type
_entity_poly.pdbx_seq_one_letter_code
_entity_poly.pdbx_strand_id
1 'polypeptide(L)'
;MSNKDWFAVSSFLYSGISSKISFCKDFPRFATSENLKELEDAIKIYSKNCIVSGKFLLEEYQALCEGLEVHRDKSETHQENIQRKSIEDYRKQERFDPQQLRQIEIGLRKGIDVSKYADPSYDVEQMQEILWGLEDGVDVNSYADQELSSREMAGRRLNMIWSSKVSEEVVEDEYDQEV
;
A
#
# COMPACT_ATOMS: atom_id res chain seq x y z
N MET A 1 -19.19 10.93 -35.51
CA MET A 1 -18.11 9.92 -35.64
C MET A 1 -18.66 8.72 -36.37
N SER A 2 -17.95 8.24 -37.39
CA SER A 2 -18.27 7.01 -38.10
C SER A 2 -18.00 5.80 -37.20
N ASN A 3 -18.67 4.68 -37.44
CA ASN A 3 -18.46 3.43 -36.69
C ASN A 3 -16.98 2.98 -36.77
N LYS A 4 -16.30 3.25 -37.89
CA LYS A 4 -14.86 3.00 -38.08
C LYS A 4 -13.97 3.86 -37.16
N ASP A 5 -14.37 5.09 -36.88
CA ASP A 5 -13.64 6.00 -36.00
C ASP A 5 -13.72 5.50 -34.55
N TRP A 6 -14.88 4.96 -34.15
CA TRP A 6 -15.06 4.39 -32.82
C TRP A 6 -14.22 3.13 -32.60
N PHE A 7 -14.16 2.23 -33.58
CA PHE A 7 -13.30 1.04 -33.51
C PHE A 7 -11.82 1.39 -33.40
N ALA A 8 -11.35 2.38 -34.16
CA ALA A 8 -9.96 2.84 -34.09
C ALA A 8 -9.62 3.44 -32.71
N VAL A 9 -10.51 4.27 -32.16
CA VAL A 9 -10.35 4.86 -30.83
C VAL A 9 -10.34 3.78 -29.74
N SER A 10 -11.25 2.79 -29.81
CA SER A 10 -11.29 1.67 -28.87
C SER A 10 -10.04 0.79 -28.94
N SER A 11 -9.54 0.49 -30.13
CA SER A 11 -8.31 -0.30 -30.31
C SER A 11 -7.07 0.41 -29.77
N PHE A 12 -6.99 1.73 -29.93
CA PHE A 12 -5.88 2.54 -29.42
C PHE A 12 -5.87 2.58 -27.89
N LEU A 13 -7.05 2.78 -27.27
CA LEU A 13 -7.20 2.76 -25.82
C LEU A 13 -6.86 1.39 -25.22
N TYR A 14 -7.29 0.29 -25.87
CA TYR A 14 -6.94 -1.08 -25.45
C TYR A 14 -5.43 -1.29 -25.44
N SER A 15 -4.76 -0.96 -26.55
CA SER A 15 -3.31 -1.14 -26.71
C SER A 15 -2.52 -0.35 -25.69
N GLY A 16 -2.92 0.90 -25.41
CA GLY A 16 -2.28 1.74 -24.40
C GLY A 16 -2.41 1.18 -22.98
N ILE A 17 -3.61 0.74 -22.60
CA ILE A 17 -3.87 0.15 -21.27
C ILE A 17 -3.10 -1.17 -21.12
N SER A 18 -3.18 -2.07 -22.10
CA SER A 18 -2.48 -3.36 -22.09
C SER A 18 -0.96 -3.19 -22.03
N SER A 19 -0.40 -2.22 -22.77
CA SER A 19 1.04 -1.91 -22.70
C SER A 19 1.46 -1.42 -21.31
N LYS A 20 0.64 -0.58 -20.66
CA LYS A 20 0.93 -0.07 -19.32
C LYS A 20 0.78 -1.17 -18.25
N ILE A 21 -0.16 -2.10 -18.42
CA ILE A 21 -0.26 -3.32 -17.62
C ILE A 21 1.03 -4.14 -17.75
N SER A 22 1.46 -4.47 -18.98
CA SER A 22 2.68 -5.25 -19.25
C SER A 22 3.93 -4.57 -18.68
N PHE A 23 4.06 -3.26 -18.87
CA PHE A 23 5.16 -2.48 -18.29
C PHE A 23 5.21 -2.57 -16.76
N CYS A 24 4.05 -2.54 -16.08
CA CYS A 24 3.99 -2.75 -14.63
C CYS A 24 4.30 -4.20 -14.22
N LYS A 25 4.04 -5.20 -15.08
CA LYS A 25 4.47 -6.59 -14.85
C LYS A 25 6.00 -6.70 -14.90
N ASP A 26 6.60 -6.12 -15.92
CA ASP A 26 8.04 -6.20 -16.17
C ASP A 26 8.85 -5.34 -15.18
N PHE A 27 8.25 -4.25 -14.67
CA PHE A 27 8.91 -3.32 -13.74
C PHE A 27 8.02 -2.96 -12.53
N PRO A 28 7.90 -3.86 -11.52
CA PRO A 28 6.98 -3.70 -10.39
C PRO A 28 7.22 -2.44 -9.52
N ARG A 29 8.45 -1.93 -9.48
CA ARG A 29 8.80 -0.70 -8.75
C ARG A 29 8.03 0.55 -9.19
N PHE A 30 7.47 0.55 -10.40
CA PHE A 30 6.68 1.67 -10.94
C PHE A 30 5.17 1.50 -10.75
N ALA A 31 4.72 0.36 -10.19
CA ALA A 31 3.33 0.09 -9.87
C ALA A 31 2.93 0.75 -8.54
N THR A 32 3.04 2.08 -8.50
CA THR A 32 2.59 2.88 -7.35
C THR A 32 1.07 2.84 -7.21
N SER A 33 0.56 3.10 -6.01
CA SER A 33 -0.89 3.16 -5.74
C SER A 33 -1.62 4.16 -6.66
N GLU A 34 -0.96 5.28 -6.99
CA GLU A 34 -1.49 6.28 -7.91
C GLU A 34 -1.55 5.76 -9.36
N ASN A 35 -0.46 5.19 -9.87
CA ASN A 35 -0.42 4.63 -11.23
C ASN A 35 -1.40 3.45 -11.41
N LEU A 36 -1.55 2.62 -10.37
CA LEU A 36 -2.49 1.50 -10.36
C LEU A 36 -3.94 1.98 -10.35
N LYS A 37 -4.23 3.05 -9.61
CA LYS A 37 -5.56 3.67 -9.58
C LYS A 37 -5.91 4.33 -10.92
N GLU A 38 -4.95 5.02 -11.54
CA GLU A 38 -5.12 5.56 -12.90
C GLU A 38 -5.42 4.45 -13.92
N LEU A 39 -4.73 3.31 -13.79
CA LEU A 39 -4.93 2.16 -14.66
C LEU A 39 -6.30 1.51 -14.44
N GLU A 40 -6.72 1.38 -13.18
CA GLU A 40 -8.04 0.87 -12.79
C GLU A 40 -9.17 1.76 -13.34
N ASP A 41 -9.02 3.08 -13.20
CA ASP A 41 -10.00 4.05 -13.73
C ASP A 41 -10.03 4.04 -15.26
N ALA A 42 -8.88 3.90 -15.93
CA ALA A 42 -8.81 3.73 -17.38
C ALA A 42 -9.52 2.44 -17.85
N ILE A 43 -9.34 1.32 -17.15
CA ILE A 43 -10.02 0.04 -17.44
C ILE A 43 -11.54 0.18 -17.20
N LYS A 44 -11.97 0.88 -16.15
CA LYS A 44 -13.39 1.15 -15.89
C LYS A 44 -14.02 2.03 -16.97
N ILE A 45 -13.32 3.07 -17.42
CA ILE A 45 -13.79 3.93 -18.52
C ILE A 45 -13.86 3.13 -19.82
N TYR A 46 -12.88 2.26 -20.07
CA TYR A 46 -12.85 1.40 -21.25
C TYR A 46 -14.00 0.38 -21.24
N SER A 47 -14.20 -0.33 -20.13
CA SER A 47 -15.22 -1.37 -19.99
C SER A 47 -16.65 -0.84 -20.03
N LYS A 48 -16.92 0.36 -19.50
CA LYS A 48 -18.22 1.03 -19.61
C LYS A 48 -18.61 1.38 -21.06
N ASN A 49 -17.63 1.56 -21.94
CA ASN A 49 -17.84 2.07 -23.29
C ASN A 49 -17.62 1.02 -24.40
N CYS A 50 -17.04 -0.15 -24.10
CA CYS A 50 -16.70 -1.18 -25.10
C CYS A 50 -17.24 -2.56 -24.71
N ILE A 51 -18.24 -3.05 -25.46
CA ILE A 51 -19.03 -4.26 -25.10
C ILE A 51 -18.26 -5.58 -25.36
N VAL A 52 -17.18 -5.59 -26.15
CA VAL A 52 -16.55 -6.85 -26.62
C VAL A 52 -15.12 -7.08 -26.10
N SER A 53 -14.40 -6.05 -25.66
CA SER A 53 -12.97 -6.11 -25.30
C SER A 53 -12.67 -5.85 -23.82
N GLY A 54 -13.65 -5.39 -23.03
CA GLY A 54 -13.47 -5.15 -21.59
C GLY A 54 -13.26 -6.42 -20.77
N LYS A 55 -13.75 -7.57 -21.25
CA LYS A 55 -13.61 -8.86 -20.55
C LYS A 55 -12.16 -9.37 -20.55
N PHE A 56 -11.48 -9.27 -21.70
CA PHE A 56 -10.09 -9.72 -21.86
C PHE A 56 -9.11 -8.88 -21.02
N LEU A 57 -9.27 -7.56 -20.99
CA LEU A 57 -8.45 -6.67 -20.14
C LEU A 57 -8.65 -6.92 -18.65
N LEU A 58 -9.87 -7.26 -18.24
CA LEU A 58 -10.18 -7.58 -16.84
C LEU A 58 -9.52 -8.90 -16.44
N GLU A 59 -9.55 -9.90 -17.31
CA GLU A 59 -8.87 -11.19 -17.10
C GLU A 59 -7.34 -11.03 -17.08
N GLU A 60 -6.74 -10.20 -17.94
CA GLU A 60 -5.29 -9.91 -17.92
C GLU A 60 -4.83 -9.15 -16.67
N TYR A 61 -5.67 -8.28 -16.13
CA TYR A 61 -5.44 -7.54 -14.89
C TYR A 61 -5.60 -8.46 -13.66
N GLN A 62 -6.62 -9.32 -13.65
CA GLN A 62 -6.79 -10.32 -12.58
C GLN A 62 -5.61 -11.29 -12.53
N ALA A 63 -5.15 -11.79 -13.69
CA ALA A 63 -3.97 -12.64 -13.77
C ALA A 63 -2.66 -11.94 -13.34
N LEU A 64 -2.58 -10.60 -13.49
CA LEU A 64 -1.46 -9.81 -12.93
C LEU A 64 -1.50 -9.81 -11.40
N CYS A 65 -2.67 -9.50 -10.82
CA CYS A 65 -2.85 -9.46 -9.38
C CYS A 65 -2.54 -10.83 -8.75
N GLU A 66 -3.03 -11.91 -9.34
CA GLU A 66 -2.76 -13.28 -8.89
C GLU A 66 -1.28 -13.66 -9.05
N GLY A 67 -0.61 -13.22 -10.12
CA GLY A 67 0.82 -13.45 -10.33
C GLY A 67 1.73 -12.73 -9.33
N LEU A 68 1.29 -11.58 -8.81
CA LEU A 68 2.01 -10.83 -7.77
C LEU A 68 1.87 -11.45 -6.37
N GLU A 69 0.90 -12.36 -6.16
CA GLU A 69 0.68 -13.05 -4.87
C GLU A 69 1.56 -14.30 -4.67
N VAL A 70 2.18 -14.85 -5.73
CA VAL A 70 2.86 -16.18 -5.68
C VAL A 70 4.30 -16.15 -5.12
N HIS A 71 4.87 -14.97 -4.81
CA HIS A 71 6.14 -14.86 -4.09
C HIS A 71 6.00 -14.57 -2.58
N ARG A 72 4.83 -14.82 -2.00
CA ARG A 72 4.69 -14.91 -0.53
C ARG A 72 4.66 -16.38 -0.13
N ASP A 73 5.84 -16.98 -0.04
CA ASP A 73 6.00 -18.37 0.37
C ASP A 73 5.56 -18.53 1.84
N LYS A 74 4.53 -19.36 1.99
CA LYS A 74 4.13 -20.20 3.12
C LYS A 74 4.90 -20.00 4.44
N SER A 75 4.32 -19.17 5.31
CA SER A 75 4.37 -19.37 6.75
C SER A 75 2.99 -19.05 7.32
N GLU A 76 2.22 -20.12 7.54
CA GLU A 76 1.19 -20.25 8.59
C GLU A 76 -0.02 -19.29 8.57
N THR A 77 -1.10 -19.84 8.02
CA THR A 77 -2.50 -19.70 8.43
C THR A 77 -2.75 -18.85 9.69
N HIS A 78 -3.33 -17.66 9.52
CA HIS A 78 -4.58 -17.29 10.20
C HIS A 78 -5.45 -16.52 9.22
N GLN A 79 -6.64 -17.06 8.98
CA GLN A 79 -7.72 -16.34 8.32
C GLN A 79 -8.08 -15.13 9.19
N GLU A 80 -7.54 -13.95 8.92
CA GLU A 80 -8.14 -12.73 9.43
C GLU A 80 -8.96 -12.11 8.32
N ASN A 81 -10.22 -12.53 8.35
CA ASN A 81 -11.37 -11.81 7.87
C ASN A 81 -11.27 -10.36 8.40
N ILE A 82 -10.59 -9.45 7.67
CA ILE A 82 -10.56 -8.01 7.99
C ILE A 82 -11.97 -7.48 7.75
N GLN A 83 -12.85 -7.70 8.72
CA GLN A 83 -14.01 -6.85 8.91
C GLN A 83 -13.45 -5.43 9.01
N ARG A 84 -13.71 -4.59 7.99
CA ARG A 84 -13.36 -3.17 8.03
C ARG A 84 -14.14 -2.53 9.19
N LYS A 85 -13.54 -2.53 10.38
CA LYS A 85 -14.08 -1.89 11.56
C LYS A 85 -14.12 -0.38 11.32
N SER A 86 -15.26 0.22 11.59
CA SER A 86 -15.45 1.66 11.57
C SER A 86 -15.01 2.27 12.89
N ILE A 87 -14.79 3.59 12.92
CA ILE A 87 -14.51 4.31 14.17
C ILE A 87 -15.61 4.10 15.22
N GLU A 88 -16.85 3.89 14.79
CA GLU A 88 -18.00 3.63 15.66
C GLU A 88 -17.88 2.29 16.39
N ASP A 89 -17.25 1.28 15.78
CA ASP A 89 -17.01 -0.01 16.41
C ASP A 89 -15.98 0.05 17.54
N TYR A 90 -15.06 1.02 17.47
CA TYR A 90 -14.11 1.31 18.55
C TYR A 90 -14.73 2.17 19.65
N ARG A 91 -15.58 3.15 19.29
CA ARG A 91 -16.32 3.97 20.26
C ARG A 91 -17.23 3.14 21.17
N LYS A 92 -17.96 2.18 20.60
CA LYS A 92 -18.85 1.28 21.34
C LYS A 92 -18.15 0.42 22.39
N GLN A 93 -16.83 0.26 22.31
CA GLN A 93 -16.10 -0.52 23.29
C GLN A 93 -15.90 0.24 24.60
N GLU A 94 -15.99 1.58 24.58
CA GLU A 94 -15.85 2.45 25.77
C GLU A 94 -14.53 2.25 26.56
N ARG A 95 -13.53 1.61 25.94
CA ARG A 95 -12.20 1.35 26.53
C ARG A 95 -11.11 2.29 26.03
N PHE A 96 -11.42 3.09 25.00
CA PHE A 96 -10.49 4.04 24.42
C PHE A 96 -10.82 5.45 24.89
N ASP A 97 -9.79 6.20 25.26
CA ASP A 97 -9.94 7.62 25.51
C ASP A 97 -10.12 8.43 24.20
N PRO A 98 -10.58 9.69 24.27
CA PRO A 98 -10.81 10.51 23.08
C PRO A 98 -9.55 10.78 22.24
N GLN A 99 -8.34 10.71 22.81
CA GLN A 99 -7.08 10.86 22.09
C GLN A 99 -6.69 9.57 21.35
N GLN A 100 -6.83 8.41 21.99
CA GLN A 100 -6.64 7.11 21.34
C GLN A 100 -7.61 6.92 20.16
N LEU A 101 -8.88 7.29 20.34
CA LEU A 101 -9.87 7.28 19.25
C LEU A 101 -9.48 8.20 18.08
N ARG A 102 -8.85 9.35 18.35
CA ARG A 102 -8.33 10.22 17.29
C ARG A 102 -7.23 9.54 16.49
N GLN A 103 -6.32 8.82 17.13
CA GLN A 103 -5.26 8.08 16.42
C GLN A 103 -5.85 6.96 15.54
N ILE A 104 -6.85 6.22 16.05
CA ILE A 104 -7.57 5.21 15.27
C ILE A 104 -8.27 5.85 14.08
N GLU A 105 -8.94 6.99 14.28
CA GLU A 105 -9.63 7.70 13.20
C GLU A 105 -8.67 8.19 12.11
N ILE A 106 -7.48 8.69 12.48
CA ILE A 106 -6.45 9.10 11.53
C ILE A 106 -5.98 7.90 10.69
N GLY A 107 -5.66 6.77 11.32
CA GLY A 107 -5.23 5.56 10.61
C GLY A 107 -6.30 5.04 9.64
N LEU A 108 -7.56 4.97 10.09
CA LEU A 108 -8.69 4.59 9.25
C LEU A 108 -8.85 5.52 8.03
N ARG A 109 -8.68 6.84 8.22
CA ARG A 109 -8.77 7.84 7.14
C ARG A 109 -7.63 7.72 6.13
N LYS A 110 -6.44 7.33 6.59
CA LYS A 110 -5.27 7.07 5.76
C LYS A 110 -5.29 5.67 5.11
N GLY A 111 -6.27 4.82 5.43
CA GLY A 111 -6.35 3.45 4.93
C GLY A 111 -5.32 2.52 5.57
N ILE A 112 -4.79 2.88 6.74
CA ILE A 112 -3.81 2.12 7.51
C ILE A 112 -4.54 1.05 8.33
N ASP A 113 -3.93 -0.13 8.45
CA ASP A 113 -4.45 -1.21 9.27
C ASP A 113 -4.34 -0.88 10.77
N VAL A 114 -5.41 -0.31 11.31
CA VAL A 114 -5.48 0.07 12.72
C VAL A 114 -5.51 -1.11 13.67
N SER A 115 -5.72 -2.35 13.20
CA SER A 115 -5.69 -3.54 14.06
C SER A 115 -4.32 -3.75 14.74
N LYS A 116 -3.26 -3.18 14.15
CA LYS A 116 -1.89 -3.25 14.67
C LYS A 116 -1.66 -2.42 15.94
N TYR A 117 -2.48 -1.41 16.20
CA TYR A 117 -2.25 -0.48 17.32
C TYR A 117 -3.52 -0.04 18.05
N ALA A 118 -4.72 -0.40 17.57
CA ALA A 118 -5.98 -0.12 18.24
C ALA A 118 -6.18 -1.04 19.46
N ASP A 119 -5.30 -0.91 20.44
CA ASP A 119 -5.31 -1.57 21.73
C ASP A 119 -5.31 -0.50 22.84
N PRO A 120 -6.28 -0.51 23.77
CA PRO A 120 -6.34 0.48 24.85
C PRO A 120 -5.16 0.44 25.82
N SER A 121 -4.32 -0.61 25.77
CA SER A 121 -3.11 -0.74 26.58
C SER A 121 -1.96 0.16 26.10
N TYR A 122 -2.02 0.62 24.84
CA TYR A 122 -1.10 1.63 24.35
C TYR A 122 -1.54 3.03 24.76
N ASP A 123 -0.61 3.85 25.23
CA ASP A 123 -0.84 5.29 25.34
C ASP A 123 -0.90 5.97 23.96
N VAL A 124 -1.34 7.23 23.96
CA VAL A 124 -1.56 8.00 22.72
C VAL A 124 -0.27 8.18 21.93
N GLU A 125 0.85 8.40 22.63
CA GLU A 125 2.16 8.58 22.05
C GLU A 125 2.71 7.28 21.43
N GLN A 126 2.52 6.14 22.08
CA GLN A 126 2.86 4.82 21.55
C GLN A 126 2.04 4.51 20.29
N MET A 127 0.71 4.76 20.31
CA MET A 127 -0.14 4.61 19.13
C MET A 127 0.32 5.50 17.97
N GLN A 128 0.78 6.71 18.27
CA GLN A 128 1.32 7.65 17.29
C GLN A 128 2.63 7.15 16.67
N GLU A 129 3.54 6.56 17.46
CA GLU A 129 4.77 5.96 16.94
C GLU A 129 4.49 4.73 16.06
N ILE A 130 3.50 3.91 16.39
CA ILE A 130 3.09 2.78 15.54
C ILE A 130 2.48 3.30 14.23
N LEU A 131 1.59 4.30 14.31
CA LEU A 131 0.97 4.91 13.15
C LEU A 131 2.02 5.50 12.19
N TRP A 132 3.02 6.23 12.71
CA TRP A 132 4.12 6.75 11.89
C TRP A 132 4.95 5.65 11.26
N GLY A 133 5.24 4.55 11.98
CA GLY A 133 5.96 3.44 11.38
C GLY A 133 5.21 2.78 10.24
N LEU A 134 3.88 2.64 10.36
CA LEU A 134 3.02 2.14 9.30
C LEU A 134 2.96 3.11 8.10
N GLU A 135 3.01 4.42 8.33
CA GLU A 135 3.10 5.44 7.27
C GLU A 135 4.45 5.41 6.54
N ASP A 136 5.53 5.23 7.28
CA ASP A 136 6.89 5.14 6.76
C ASP A 136 7.19 3.76 6.13
N GLY A 137 6.26 2.81 6.23
CA GLY A 137 6.39 1.46 5.66
C GLY A 137 7.40 0.56 6.39
N VAL A 138 7.75 0.89 7.63
CA VAL A 138 8.66 0.06 8.46
C VAL A 138 7.89 -1.01 9.22
N ASP A 139 8.57 -2.12 9.54
CA ASP A 139 7.94 -3.22 10.29
C ASP A 139 7.71 -2.83 11.74
N VAL A 140 6.46 -2.48 12.08
CA VAL A 140 6.10 -2.09 13.43
C VAL A 140 6.09 -3.25 14.43
N ASN A 141 5.99 -4.52 14.01
CA ASN A 141 5.96 -5.65 14.95
C ASN A 141 7.29 -5.83 15.71
N SER A 142 8.36 -5.24 15.19
CA SER A 142 9.70 -5.26 15.79
C SER A 142 9.85 -4.31 16.99
N TYR A 143 8.96 -3.33 17.15
CA TYR A 143 9.04 -2.32 18.21
C TYR A 143 7.71 -1.93 18.86
N ALA A 144 6.56 -2.32 18.31
CA ALA A 144 5.25 -2.12 18.90
C ALA A 144 5.10 -3.04 20.12
N ASP A 145 5.38 -2.49 21.29
CA ASP A 145 5.32 -3.19 22.58
C ASP A 145 4.85 -2.20 23.65
N GLN A 146 3.78 -2.56 24.36
CA GLN A 146 3.16 -1.75 25.40
C GLN A 146 4.11 -1.48 26.58
N GLU A 147 5.11 -2.35 26.79
CA GLU A 147 6.08 -2.22 27.87
C GLU A 147 7.20 -1.22 27.53
N LEU A 148 7.32 -0.81 26.26
CA LEU A 148 8.29 0.19 25.83
C LEU A 148 7.71 1.59 25.94
N SER A 149 8.49 2.54 26.45
CA SER A 149 8.09 3.95 26.37
C SER A 149 7.99 4.41 24.91
N SER A 150 7.11 5.37 24.63
CA SER A 150 7.00 6.02 23.31
C SER A 150 8.36 6.55 22.81
N ARG A 151 9.24 6.99 23.72
CA ARG A 151 10.61 7.41 23.38
C ARG A 151 11.48 6.26 22.87
N GLU A 152 11.39 5.08 23.48
CA GLU A 152 12.13 3.89 23.03
C GLU A 152 11.60 3.40 21.68
N MET A 153 10.28 3.41 21.49
CA MET A 153 9.63 3.10 20.22
C MET A 153 10.07 4.07 19.12
N ALA A 154 10.08 5.37 19.40
CA ALA A 154 10.57 6.39 18.48
C ALA A 154 12.03 6.13 18.08
N GLY A 155 12.89 5.79 19.05
CA GLY A 155 14.29 5.44 18.77
C GLY A 155 14.41 4.23 17.83
N ARG A 156 13.64 3.16 18.07
CA ARG A 156 13.63 1.97 17.22
C ARG A 156 13.11 2.27 15.81
N ARG A 157 12.00 3.00 15.70
CA ARG A 157 11.44 3.44 14.41
C ARG A 157 12.44 4.26 13.60
N LEU A 158 13.05 5.28 14.22
CA LEU A 158 14.04 6.14 13.56
C LEU A 158 15.29 5.36 13.11
N ASN A 159 15.75 4.42 13.93
CA ASN A 159 16.86 3.53 13.55
C ASN A 159 16.51 2.72 12.29
N MET A 160 15.30 2.17 12.19
CA MET A 160 14.87 1.43 11.00
C MET A 160 14.83 2.32 9.76
N ILE A 161 14.25 3.51 9.87
CA ILE A 161 14.20 4.47 8.76
C ILE A 161 15.60 4.86 8.30
N TRP A 162 16.51 5.13 9.25
CA TRP A 162 17.88 5.54 8.93
C TRP A 162 18.70 4.39 8.33
N SER A 163 18.62 3.19 8.91
CA SER A 163 19.30 2.00 8.38
C SER A 163 18.85 1.68 6.95
N SER A 164 17.58 1.93 6.60
CA SER A 164 17.10 1.77 5.22
C SER A 164 17.63 2.83 4.25
N LYS A 165 17.92 4.05 4.71
CA LYS A 165 18.43 5.16 3.87
C LYS A 165 19.92 5.07 3.58
N VAL A 166 20.72 4.63 4.56
CA VAL A 166 22.19 4.51 4.40
C VAL A 166 22.58 3.50 3.31
N SER A 167 21.75 2.50 3.04
CA SER A 167 21.99 1.55 1.94
C SER A 167 21.73 2.12 0.54
N GLU A 168 21.05 3.26 0.39
CA GLU A 168 20.78 3.88 -0.91
C GLU A 168 21.83 4.93 -1.30
N GLU A 169 22.62 5.44 -0.35
CA GLU A 169 23.53 6.58 -0.55
C GLU A 169 25.02 6.20 -0.78
N VAL A 170 25.36 4.91 -0.88
CA VAL A 170 26.73 4.49 -1.25
C VAL A 170 26.87 4.54 -2.78
N VAL A 171 27.06 5.75 -3.31
CA VAL A 171 27.67 5.95 -4.63
C VAL A 171 29.18 5.93 -4.40
N GLU A 172 29.87 4.99 -5.03
CA GLU A 172 31.33 4.94 -5.04
C GLU A 172 31.87 6.24 -5.64
N ASP A 173 32.42 7.12 -4.78
CA ASP A 173 33.37 8.12 -5.23
C ASP A 173 34.67 7.37 -5.61
N GLU A 174 34.72 6.95 -6.87
CA GLU A 174 35.92 6.45 -7.53
C GLU A 174 36.95 7.60 -7.56
N TYR A 175 37.85 7.60 -6.58
CA TYR A 175 39.00 8.50 -6.57
C TYR A 175 39.93 8.13 -7.72
N ASP A 176 39.79 8.80 -8.86
CA ASP A 176 40.80 8.85 -9.92
C ASP A 176 42.08 9.48 -9.33
N GLN A 177 42.99 8.62 -8.85
CA GLN A 177 44.41 8.93 -8.74
C GLN A 177 45.09 8.47 -10.03
N GLU A 178 45.16 9.35 -11.03
CA GLU A 178 46.18 9.22 -12.07
C GLU A 178 47.36 10.15 -11.77
N VAL A 179 48.54 9.53 -11.84
CA VAL A 179 49.88 10.02 -11.48
C VAL A 179 50.62 10.41 -12.75
#